data_AF-A0A3B9YE65-F1
#
_entry.id   AF-A0A3B9YE65-F1
#
_cell.length_a   1.000
_cell.length_b   1.000
_cell.length_c   1.000
_cell.angle_alpha   90.00
_cell.angle_beta   90.00
_cell.angle_gamma   90.00
#
_symmetry.space_group_name_H-M   'P 1'
#
loop_
_entity.id
_entity.type
_entity.pdbx_description
1 polymer ?
#
loop_
_entity_poly.entity_id
_entity_poly.type
_entity_poly.pdbx_seq_one_letter_code
_entity_poly.pdbx_strand_id
1 'polypeptide(L)'
;MGGYAAPGRGASDPYAELLNDKKITADIIWEAESGPVSYPSWSVEQKKDLSRALAAVEAGEPAGLTTAPAPIEPIKVVQDKLDGRIFASTEPVQQCEDDGHVFYTSADAWKLYLTHVAHSLWLERHGKVAWSLKTMTKPERALLLDSRLLQKRKDKLEFEATRFVMGHALSWDPSIAYRFLVEKGLLGDTPEKTVVALTGWASRNLRHIRGSETFAGLYGYPGPVPMDRFLRPGVPGPWKVGGCWGVTGFYAGALRGANIPVESSINGQHSRPFFPTAGLALHHGDDIYTSWVGPSGNAAPPERLLLTRDEWKRLADSPELDCADGKCNSREEQTEYNVERRQILLAGEYHTDGPMYEYASKGRDYLDGSLRGYRVGDDELHTFAKPYLSTEERMAFIAEVEAELKRIGGGDIKEGGEIVRLRVKAFWR
;
A
#
# COMPACT_ATOMS: atom_id res chain seq x y z
N MET A 1 42.04 -11.14 11.99
CA MET A 1 41.66 -12.31 11.17
C MET A 1 41.19 -13.41 12.11
N GLY A 2 39.90 -13.46 12.42
CA GLY A 2 39.33 -14.54 13.23
C GLY A 2 39.12 -15.75 12.35
N GLY A 3 39.82 -16.85 12.63
CA GLY A 3 39.68 -18.10 11.89
C GLY A 3 38.28 -18.69 12.12
N TYR A 4 37.51 -18.86 11.05
CA TYR A 4 36.30 -19.68 11.06
C TYR A 4 36.72 -21.14 11.30
N ALA A 5 36.43 -21.66 12.49
CA ALA A 5 36.58 -23.08 12.78
C ALA A 5 35.72 -23.89 11.79
N ALA A 6 36.30 -24.93 11.20
CA ALA A 6 35.57 -25.82 10.31
C ALA A 6 34.34 -26.39 11.05
N PRO A 7 33.13 -26.37 10.45
CA PRO A 7 31.94 -26.86 11.11
C PRO A 7 32.13 -28.33 11.47
N GLY A 8 32.01 -28.63 12.77
CA GLY A 8 32.09 -29.99 13.28
C GLY A 8 31.08 -30.88 12.56
N ARG A 9 31.52 -32.05 12.09
CA ARG A 9 30.66 -33.09 11.49
C ARG A 9 29.56 -33.45 12.49
N GLY A 10 28.34 -32.94 12.29
CA GLY A 10 27.17 -33.32 13.09
C GLY A 10 26.13 -32.23 13.38
N ALA A 11 26.33 -30.97 13.00
CA ALA A 11 25.27 -29.96 13.18
C ALA A 11 24.08 -30.29 12.26
N SER A 12 22.94 -30.65 12.85
CA SER A 12 21.67 -30.79 12.14
C SER A 12 21.33 -29.48 11.43
N ASP A 13 20.79 -29.55 10.21
CA ASP A 13 20.31 -28.38 9.49
C ASP A 13 19.39 -27.56 10.41
N PRO A 14 19.75 -26.30 10.73
CA PRO A 14 18.93 -25.46 11.60
C PRO A 14 17.46 -25.42 11.15
N TYR A 15 17.19 -25.40 9.85
CA TYR A 15 15.84 -25.27 9.33
C TYR A 15 15.11 -26.61 9.15
N ALA A 16 15.69 -27.74 9.58
CA ALA A 16 15.11 -29.07 9.39
C ALA A 16 13.68 -29.18 9.92
N GLU A 17 13.35 -28.56 11.05
CA GLU A 17 11.98 -28.59 11.58
C GLU A 17 10.98 -27.94 10.61
N LEU A 18 11.27 -26.72 10.14
CA LEU A 18 10.38 -25.97 9.24
C LEU A 18 10.31 -26.62 7.85
N LEU A 19 11.43 -27.15 7.35
CA LEU A 19 11.51 -27.83 6.06
C LEU A 19 10.94 -29.26 6.10
N ASN A 20 10.57 -29.78 7.29
CA ASN A 20 9.79 -31.01 7.45
C ASN A 20 8.30 -30.74 7.76
N ASP A 21 7.91 -29.50 8.02
CA ASP A 21 6.51 -29.12 8.20
C ASP A 21 5.79 -29.17 6.85
N LYS A 22 4.88 -30.14 6.71
CA LYS A 22 4.11 -30.36 5.46
C LYS A 22 3.20 -29.18 5.11
N LYS A 23 2.71 -28.39 6.07
CA LYS A 23 1.87 -27.22 5.79
C LYS A 23 2.68 -26.10 5.18
N ILE A 24 3.85 -25.82 5.75
CA ILE A 24 4.75 -24.77 5.26
C ILE A 24 5.29 -25.18 3.88
N THR A 25 5.89 -26.36 3.77
CA THR A 25 6.54 -26.80 2.53
C THR A 25 5.59 -27.01 1.36
N ALA A 26 4.34 -27.41 1.59
CA ALA A 26 3.35 -27.51 0.51
C ALA A 26 2.98 -26.15 -0.10
N ASP A 27 3.14 -25.05 0.65
CA ASP A 27 2.79 -23.70 0.21
C ASP A 27 4.02 -22.90 -0.29
N ILE A 28 5.24 -23.45 -0.15
CA ILE A 28 6.43 -22.95 -0.84
C ILE A 28 6.35 -23.41 -2.31
N ILE A 29 5.83 -22.53 -3.18
CA ILE A 29 5.53 -22.84 -4.59
C ILE A 29 6.35 -21.97 -5.55
N TRP A 30 7.06 -22.64 -6.47
CA TRP A 30 7.75 -22.01 -7.59
C TRP A 30 6.99 -22.23 -8.91
N GLU A 31 6.77 -21.16 -9.67
CA GLU A 31 6.22 -21.22 -11.02
C GLU A 31 7.31 -21.63 -12.03
N ALA A 32 7.58 -22.93 -12.11
CA ALA A 32 8.58 -23.51 -13.02
C ALA A 32 8.06 -23.57 -14.47
N GLU A 33 8.93 -23.91 -15.43
CA GLU A 33 8.53 -23.99 -16.84
C GLU A 33 7.30 -24.87 -17.08
N SER A 34 7.27 -26.02 -16.40
CA SER A 34 6.22 -27.03 -16.43
C SER A 34 4.97 -26.68 -15.61
N GLY A 35 4.91 -25.49 -15.00
CA GLY A 35 3.86 -25.05 -14.09
C GLY A 35 4.31 -25.02 -12.62
N PRO A 36 3.37 -24.81 -11.68
CA PRO A 36 3.69 -24.64 -10.27
C PRO A 36 4.22 -25.93 -9.63
N VAL A 37 5.36 -25.83 -8.95
CA VAL A 37 6.03 -26.94 -8.24
C VAL A 37 6.26 -26.56 -6.78
N SER A 38 5.75 -27.37 -5.86
CA SER A 38 5.96 -27.18 -4.42
C SER A 38 7.32 -27.71 -3.95
N TYR A 39 7.82 -27.19 -2.83
CA TYR A 39 9.12 -27.54 -2.25
C TYR A 39 9.41 -29.04 -2.15
N PRO A 40 8.48 -29.93 -1.73
CA PRO A 40 8.74 -31.37 -1.68
C PRO A 40 9.21 -31.94 -3.02
N SER A 41 8.67 -31.41 -4.12
CA SER A 41 8.95 -31.82 -5.50
C SER A 41 10.11 -31.07 -6.15
N TRP A 42 10.76 -30.13 -5.45
CA TRP A 42 11.94 -29.45 -5.97
C TRP A 42 13.12 -30.41 -6.15
N SER A 43 13.95 -30.12 -7.14
CA SER A 43 15.21 -30.82 -7.37
C SER A 43 16.18 -30.64 -6.19
N VAL A 44 17.23 -31.46 -6.15
CA VAL A 44 18.29 -31.36 -5.15
C VAL A 44 18.97 -29.99 -5.24
N GLU A 45 19.22 -29.50 -6.44
CA GLU A 45 19.82 -28.19 -6.71
C GLU A 45 18.94 -27.06 -6.19
N GLN A 46 17.64 -27.08 -6.47
CA GLN A 46 16.70 -26.06 -5.98
C GLN A 46 16.65 -26.00 -4.44
N LYS A 47 16.65 -27.16 -3.77
CA LYS A 47 16.71 -27.22 -2.30
C LYS A 47 18.05 -26.67 -1.78
N LYS A 48 19.16 -26.98 -2.45
CA LYS A 48 20.48 -26.43 -2.14
C LYS A 48 20.51 -24.91 -2.33
N ASP A 49 19.79 -24.37 -3.31
CA ASP A 49 19.68 -22.92 -3.51
C ASP A 49 18.97 -22.25 -2.33
N LEU A 50 17.86 -22.83 -1.86
CA LEU A 50 17.19 -22.35 -0.65
C LEU A 50 18.10 -22.43 0.58
N SER A 51 18.84 -23.54 0.77
CA SER A 51 19.80 -23.65 1.87
C SER A 51 20.88 -22.56 1.83
N ARG A 52 21.36 -22.17 0.64
CA ARG A 52 22.31 -21.05 0.51
C ARG A 52 21.67 -19.71 0.85
N ALA A 53 20.44 -19.47 0.40
CA ALA A 53 19.69 -18.26 0.76
C ALA A 53 19.46 -18.17 2.28
N LEU A 54 19.08 -19.27 2.93
CA LEU A 54 18.93 -19.35 4.38
C LEU A 54 20.24 -19.05 5.13
N ALA A 55 21.36 -19.63 4.69
CA ALA A 55 22.66 -19.35 5.28
C ALA A 55 23.06 -17.87 5.14
N ALA A 56 22.76 -17.23 4.01
CA ALA A 56 23.01 -15.81 3.80
C ALA A 56 22.15 -14.93 4.73
N VAL A 57 20.84 -15.19 4.86
CA VAL A 57 19.99 -14.44 5.82
C VAL A 57 20.49 -14.62 7.25
N GLU A 58 20.89 -15.82 7.65
CA GLU A 58 21.45 -16.10 8.99
C GLU A 58 22.72 -15.29 9.26
N ALA A 59 23.56 -15.09 8.22
CA ALA A 59 24.76 -14.28 8.27
C ALA A 59 24.49 -12.76 8.19
N GLY A 60 23.24 -12.34 7.98
CA GLY A 60 22.89 -10.95 7.72
C GLY A 60 23.35 -10.44 6.34
N GLU A 61 23.61 -11.35 5.41
CA GLU A 61 24.02 -11.07 4.04
C GLU A 61 22.81 -11.09 3.08
N PRO A 62 22.87 -10.38 1.94
CA PRO A 62 21.84 -10.49 0.91
C PRO A 62 21.72 -11.93 0.40
N ALA A 63 20.52 -12.52 0.52
CA ALA A 63 20.30 -13.94 0.20
C ALA A 63 20.11 -14.26 -1.30
N GLY A 64 19.97 -13.23 -2.14
CA GLY A 64 19.77 -13.39 -3.57
C GLY A 64 20.40 -12.25 -4.35
N LEU A 65 19.58 -11.27 -4.73
CA LEU A 65 20.06 -10.09 -5.43
C LEU A 65 20.71 -9.11 -4.44
N THR A 66 21.72 -8.37 -4.88
CA THR A 66 22.34 -7.28 -4.11
C THR A 66 21.82 -5.89 -4.51
N THR A 67 21.05 -5.84 -5.59
CA THR A 67 20.35 -4.65 -6.11
C THR A 67 18.99 -5.09 -6.66
N ALA A 68 18.11 -4.13 -6.96
CA ALA A 68 16.93 -4.42 -7.78
C ALA A 68 17.34 -5.14 -9.09
N PRO A 69 16.55 -6.12 -9.57
CA PRO A 69 16.82 -6.81 -10.83
C PRO A 69 16.87 -5.81 -11.99
N ALA A 70 17.79 -6.04 -12.93
CA ALA A 70 17.89 -5.21 -14.13
C ALA A 70 16.73 -5.55 -15.08
N PRO A 71 16.00 -4.55 -15.61
CA PRO A 71 15.02 -4.79 -16.65
C PRO A 71 15.66 -5.45 -17.89
N ILE A 72 15.01 -6.46 -18.48
CA ILE A 72 15.46 -7.10 -19.74
C ILE A 72 15.41 -6.09 -20.89
N GLU A 73 14.34 -5.30 -20.94
CA GLU A 73 14.16 -4.22 -21.90
C GLU A 73 14.18 -2.87 -21.16
N PRO A 74 14.64 -1.79 -21.81
CA PRO A 74 14.46 -0.45 -21.27
C PRO A 74 12.98 -0.20 -20.98
N ILE A 75 12.68 0.20 -19.75
CA ILE A 75 11.33 0.55 -19.33
C ILE A 75 10.87 1.73 -20.17
N LYS A 76 9.80 1.55 -20.94
CA LYS A 76 9.21 2.62 -21.72
C LYS A 76 8.45 3.51 -20.78
N VAL A 77 9.06 4.63 -20.41
CA VAL A 77 8.34 5.70 -19.71
C VAL A 77 7.32 6.28 -20.68
N VAL A 78 6.09 5.76 -20.64
CA VAL A 78 4.97 6.34 -21.37
C VAL A 78 4.56 7.59 -20.60
N GLN A 79 4.76 8.75 -21.21
CA GLN A 79 4.09 9.97 -20.74
C GLN A 79 2.65 9.89 -21.22
N ASP A 80 1.85 9.03 -20.59
CA ASP A 80 0.44 8.98 -20.93
C ASP A 80 -0.21 10.29 -20.45
N LYS A 81 -0.81 10.99 -21.41
CA LYS A 81 -1.76 12.05 -21.12
C LYS A 81 -3.00 11.34 -20.59
N LEU A 82 -3.17 11.28 -19.27
CA LEU A 82 -4.52 11.09 -18.78
C LEU A 82 -5.34 12.28 -19.24
N ASP A 83 -6.50 12.00 -19.82
CA ASP A 83 -7.49 13.00 -20.17
C ASP A 83 -7.64 13.96 -19.00
N GLY A 84 -7.28 15.23 -19.21
CA GLY A 84 -7.20 16.28 -18.20
C GLY A 84 -8.57 16.74 -17.67
N ARG A 85 -9.49 15.80 -17.40
CA ARG A 85 -10.86 16.07 -16.95
C ARG A 85 -11.09 15.79 -15.47
N ILE A 86 -10.16 15.14 -14.76
CA ILE A 86 -10.42 14.68 -13.38
C ILE A 86 -9.94 15.67 -12.30
N PHE A 87 -9.09 16.65 -12.64
CA PHE A 87 -8.78 17.75 -11.74
C PHE A 87 -8.87 19.06 -12.51
N ALA A 88 -9.60 20.05 -11.99
CA ALA A 88 -9.77 21.38 -12.59
C ALA A 88 -8.49 22.23 -12.62
N SER A 89 -7.32 21.63 -12.84
CA SER A 89 -6.16 22.37 -13.32
C SER A 89 -6.22 22.41 -14.85
N THR A 90 -6.29 23.61 -15.41
CA THR A 90 -6.13 23.87 -16.85
C THR A 90 -4.73 23.53 -17.38
N GLU A 91 -3.81 23.15 -16.49
CA GLU A 91 -2.51 22.59 -16.82
C GLU A 91 -2.66 21.08 -17.09
N PRO A 92 -2.23 20.56 -18.26
CA PRO A 92 -2.19 19.12 -18.50
C PRO A 92 -1.30 18.46 -17.44
N VAL A 93 -1.92 17.74 -16.51
CA VAL A 93 -1.18 16.96 -15.52
C VAL A 93 -0.59 15.77 -16.26
N GLN A 94 0.73 15.80 -16.43
CA GLN A 94 1.51 14.68 -16.90
C GLN A 94 1.42 13.57 -15.85
N GLN A 95 0.59 12.56 -16.06
CA GLN A 95 0.64 11.38 -15.20
C GLN A 95 1.89 10.59 -15.59
N CYS A 96 2.80 10.47 -14.63
CA CYS A 96 4.01 9.67 -14.77
C CYS A 96 3.75 8.22 -14.36
N GLU A 97 2.56 7.69 -14.70
CA GLU A 97 2.29 6.28 -14.59
C GLU A 97 3.01 5.58 -15.74
N ASP A 98 4.26 5.18 -15.47
CA ASP A 98 4.82 4.00 -16.12
C ASP A 98 3.75 2.88 -16.05
N ASP A 99 3.70 2.03 -17.08
CA ASP A 99 2.66 0.99 -17.19
C ASP A 99 2.68 0.02 -15.98
N GLY A 100 3.72 0.12 -15.15
CA GLY A 100 3.87 -0.53 -13.86
C GLY A 100 4.44 -1.92 -14.02
N HIS A 101 5.05 -2.19 -15.18
CA HIS A 101 5.57 -3.49 -15.56
C HIS A 101 7.09 -3.45 -15.68
N VAL A 102 7.76 -4.35 -14.97
CA VAL A 102 9.19 -4.60 -15.19
C VAL A 102 9.42 -6.08 -15.43
N PHE A 103 10.04 -6.37 -16.57
CA PHE A 103 10.43 -7.72 -16.96
C PHE A 103 11.88 -8.01 -16.56
N TYR A 104 12.11 -9.15 -15.91
CA TYR A 104 13.43 -9.65 -15.53
C TYR A 104 13.55 -11.15 -15.78
N THR A 105 14.80 -11.63 -15.75
CA THR A 105 15.13 -13.00 -16.11
C THR A 105 14.56 -14.01 -15.10
N SER A 106 14.28 -15.23 -15.56
CA SER A 106 13.90 -16.35 -14.68
C SER A 106 14.92 -16.63 -13.58
N ALA A 107 16.21 -16.38 -13.83
CA ALA A 107 17.27 -16.51 -12.84
C ALA A 107 17.16 -15.46 -11.72
N ASP A 108 16.86 -14.20 -12.05
CA ASP A 108 16.67 -13.16 -11.04
C ASP A 108 15.34 -13.36 -10.29
N ALA A 109 14.30 -13.78 -10.99
CA ALA A 109 13.01 -14.15 -10.42
C ALA A 109 13.15 -15.28 -9.38
N TRP A 110 13.98 -16.29 -9.66
CA TRP A 110 14.28 -17.40 -8.74
C TRP A 110 15.00 -16.90 -7.49
N LYS A 111 16.05 -16.07 -7.65
CA LYS A 111 16.78 -15.47 -6.52
C LYS A 111 15.89 -14.59 -5.66
N LEU A 112 15.07 -13.76 -6.28
CA LEU A 112 14.11 -12.89 -5.59
C LEU A 112 13.14 -13.75 -4.76
N TYR A 113 12.54 -14.77 -5.38
CA TYR A 113 11.64 -15.70 -4.69
C TYR A 113 12.31 -16.40 -3.50
N LEU A 114 13.51 -16.96 -3.69
CA LEU A 114 14.24 -17.64 -2.61
C LEU A 114 14.61 -16.69 -1.46
N THR A 115 14.93 -15.42 -1.76
CA THR A 115 15.22 -14.41 -0.74
C THR A 115 14.00 -14.20 0.17
N HIS A 116 12.80 -14.12 -0.41
CA HIS A 116 11.54 -14.01 0.34
C HIS A 116 11.24 -15.26 1.18
N VAL A 117 11.36 -16.45 0.60
CA VAL A 117 11.13 -17.70 1.35
C VAL A 117 12.14 -17.84 2.49
N ALA A 118 13.42 -17.59 2.24
CA ALA A 118 14.47 -17.69 3.25
C ALA A 118 14.25 -16.70 4.40
N HIS A 119 13.92 -15.44 4.09
CA HIS A 119 13.61 -14.44 5.11
C HIS A 119 12.39 -14.82 5.96
N SER A 120 11.32 -15.29 5.33
CA SER A 120 10.12 -15.73 6.04
C SER A 120 10.39 -16.88 7.00
N LEU A 121 11.18 -17.88 6.57
CA LEU A 121 11.60 -19.01 7.41
C LEU A 121 12.56 -18.59 8.53
N TRP A 122 13.43 -17.62 8.27
CA TRP A 122 14.33 -17.05 9.28
C TRP A 122 13.55 -16.35 10.40
N LEU A 123 12.56 -15.52 10.04
CA LEU A 123 11.69 -14.87 11.04
C LEU A 123 10.97 -15.90 11.92
N GLU A 124 10.41 -16.95 11.31
CA GLU A 124 9.71 -18.04 11.99
C GLU A 124 10.64 -18.80 12.95
N ARG A 125 11.82 -19.22 12.46
CA ARG A 125 12.81 -19.96 13.24
C ARG A 125 13.23 -19.21 14.51
N HIS A 126 13.46 -17.90 14.37
CA HIS A 126 14.03 -17.07 15.43
C HIS A 126 12.98 -16.34 16.27
N GLY A 127 11.69 -16.57 16.03
CA GLY A 127 10.60 -15.88 16.73
C GLY A 127 10.71 -14.36 16.64
N LYS A 128 11.13 -13.84 15.49
CA LYS A 128 11.38 -12.39 15.27
C LYS A 128 10.11 -11.56 15.23
N VAL A 129 8.96 -12.22 15.11
CA VAL A 129 7.61 -11.67 15.14
C VAL A 129 6.73 -12.57 16.00
N ALA A 130 5.63 -12.03 16.53
CA ALA A 130 4.77 -12.76 17.47
C ALA A 130 3.75 -13.70 16.80
N TRP A 131 3.58 -13.61 15.48
CA TRP A 131 2.74 -14.50 14.67
C TRP A 131 3.58 -15.58 13.99
N SER A 132 2.93 -16.65 13.54
CA SER A 132 3.61 -17.83 12.99
C SER A 132 3.02 -18.27 11.66
N LEU A 133 3.88 -18.70 10.73
CA LEU A 133 3.50 -19.38 9.49
C LEU A 133 2.69 -20.67 9.77
N LYS A 134 2.94 -21.33 10.90
CA LYS A 134 2.26 -22.58 11.29
C LYS A 134 0.79 -22.38 11.61
N THR A 135 0.41 -21.19 12.10
CA THR A 135 -0.97 -20.84 12.46
C THR A 135 -1.74 -20.14 11.35
N MET A 136 -1.04 -19.61 10.33
CA MET A 136 -1.67 -19.00 9.16
C MET A 136 -2.51 -20.03 8.37
N THR A 137 -3.57 -19.55 7.74
CA THR A 137 -4.32 -20.30 6.74
C THR A 137 -3.48 -20.50 5.47
N LYS A 138 -3.89 -21.44 4.62
CA LYS A 138 -3.22 -21.68 3.33
C LYS A 138 -3.20 -20.43 2.43
N PRO A 139 -4.30 -19.67 2.23
CA PRO A 139 -4.28 -18.44 1.45
C PRO A 139 -3.31 -17.38 2.00
N GLU A 140 -3.25 -17.23 3.32
CA GLU A 140 -2.31 -16.29 3.98
C GLU A 140 -0.85 -16.69 3.74
N ARG A 141 -0.51 -17.98 3.90
CA ARG A 141 0.85 -18.46 3.59
C ARG A 141 1.20 -18.30 2.12
N ALA A 142 0.25 -18.54 1.22
CA ALA A 142 0.49 -18.41 -0.22
C ALA A 142 0.95 -16.99 -0.59
N LEU A 143 0.35 -15.94 0.00
CA LEU A 143 0.77 -14.55 -0.22
C LEU A 143 2.25 -14.30 0.16
N LEU A 144 2.83 -15.12 1.03
CA LEU A 144 4.25 -15.04 1.44
C LEU A 144 5.17 -16.02 0.71
N LEU A 145 4.69 -17.23 0.40
CA LEU A 145 5.51 -18.38 0.00
C LEU A 145 5.27 -18.88 -1.43
N ASP A 146 4.25 -18.36 -2.12
CA ASP A 146 3.96 -18.67 -3.52
C ASP A 146 4.53 -17.60 -4.45
N SER A 147 5.47 -18.00 -5.32
CA SER A 147 6.09 -17.09 -6.30
C SER A 147 5.08 -16.40 -7.21
N ARG A 148 3.93 -17.02 -7.50
CA ARG A 148 2.87 -16.45 -8.35
C ARG A 148 2.18 -15.24 -7.71
N LEU A 149 2.26 -15.13 -6.39
CA LEU A 149 1.73 -14.02 -5.59
C LEU A 149 2.84 -13.02 -5.19
N LEU A 150 4.02 -13.15 -5.80
CA LEU A 150 5.15 -12.22 -5.67
C LEU A 150 5.48 -11.58 -7.02
N GLN A 151 5.37 -12.36 -8.10
CA GLN A 151 5.72 -11.99 -9.46
C GLN A 151 4.90 -12.82 -10.45
N LYS A 152 4.64 -12.26 -11.63
CA LYS A 152 3.90 -12.93 -12.69
C LYS A 152 4.86 -13.53 -13.70
N ARG A 153 4.66 -14.79 -14.08
CA ARG A 153 5.42 -15.39 -15.18
C ARG A 153 4.82 -14.94 -16.51
N LYS A 154 5.64 -14.42 -17.42
CA LYS A 154 5.21 -14.02 -18.77
C LYS A 154 5.46 -15.15 -19.76
N ASP A 155 6.66 -15.73 -19.77
CA ASP A 155 7.01 -16.87 -20.63
C ASP A 155 8.05 -17.79 -19.99
N LYS A 156 8.81 -18.56 -20.79
CA LYS A 156 9.84 -19.51 -20.31
C LYS A 156 11.02 -18.82 -19.63
N LEU A 157 11.39 -17.61 -20.05
CA LEU A 157 12.62 -16.94 -19.63
C LEU A 157 12.34 -15.65 -18.87
N GLU A 158 11.09 -15.17 -18.88
CA GLU A 158 10.73 -13.84 -18.39
C GLU A 158 9.68 -13.88 -17.27
N PHE A 159 9.94 -13.08 -16.25
CA PHE A 159 9.02 -12.76 -15.16
C PHE A 159 8.77 -11.26 -15.10
N GLU A 160 7.67 -10.89 -14.49
CA GLU A 160 7.11 -9.54 -14.47
C GLU A 160 6.84 -9.15 -13.00
N ALA A 161 7.46 -8.07 -12.54
CA ALA A 161 6.93 -7.32 -11.40
C ALA A 161 5.80 -6.44 -11.92
N THR A 162 4.61 -6.65 -11.36
CA THR A 162 3.38 -6.08 -11.88
C THR A 162 2.53 -5.52 -10.76
N ARG A 163 1.91 -4.37 -11.01
CA ARG A 163 1.02 -3.72 -10.04
C ARG A 163 -0.15 -4.59 -9.60
N PHE A 164 -0.54 -5.56 -10.42
CA PHE A 164 -1.65 -6.47 -10.13
C PHE A 164 -1.33 -7.56 -9.10
N VAL A 165 -0.05 -7.78 -8.78
CA VAL A 165 0.36 -8.83 -7.81
C VAL A 165 0.73 -8.20 -6.47
N MET A 166 1.68 -7.26 -6.46
CA MET A 166 2.15 -6.63 -5.22
C MET A 166 1.92 -5.11 -5.20
N GLY A 167 1.03 -4.54 -6.01
CA GLY A 167 1.00 -3.09 -6.18
C GLY A 167 2.26 -2.54 -6.87
N HIS A 168 2.41 -1.22 -6.90
CA HIS A 168 3.46 -0.55 -7.66
C HIS A 168 4.79 -0.46 -6.87
N ALA A 169 5.29 -1.61 -6.39
CA ALA A 169 6.54 -1.72 -5.66
C ALA A 169 7.32 -3.00 -6.01
N LEU A 170 8.63 -2.93 -5.84
CA LEU A 170 9.55 -4.05 -6.03
C LEU A 170 10.33 -4.31 -4.75
N SER A 171 9.87 -5.28 -3.95
CA SER A 171 10.60 -5.73 -2.76
C SER A 171 11.59 -6.81 -3.16
N TRP A 172 12.85 -6.48 -3.43
CA TRP A 172 13.87 -7.48 -3.78
C TRP A 172 14.60 -8.06 -2.55
N ASP A 173 14.66 -7.31 -1.44
CA ASP A 173 15.21 -7.77 -0.15
C ASP A 173 14.26 -7.41 1.01
N PRO A 174 13.47 -8.39 1.51
CA PRO A 174 12.54 -8.18 2.62
C PRO A 174 13.24 -7.86 3.96
N SER A 175 14.55 -8.10 4.11
CA SER A 175 15.29 -7.73 5.32
C SER A 175 15.38 -6.22 5.49
N ILE A 176 15.38 -5.45 4.39
CA ILE A 176 15.37 -3.98 4.42
C ILE A 176 14.04 -3.48 4.98
N ALA A 177 12.93 -4.06 4.53
CA ALA A 177 11.60 -3.77 5.05
C ALA A 177 11.47 -4.12 6.54
N TYR A 178 11.98 -5.28 6.95
CA TYR A 178 12.01 -5.67 8.37
C TYR A 178 12.74 -4.64 9.23
N ARG A 179 13.97 -4.26 8.83
CA ARG A 179 14.76 -3.25 9.54
C ARG A 179 14.04 -1.92 9.62
N PHE A 180 13.41 -1.47 8.54
CA PHE A 180 12.61 -0.25 8.55
C PHE A 180 11.49 -0.31 9.60
N LEU A 181 10.73 -1.40 9.67
CA LEU A 181 9.66 -1.56 10.66
C LEU A 181 10.19 -1.52 12.10
N VAL A 182 11.34 -2.14 12.36
CA VAL A 182 11.99 -2.13 13.68
C VAL A 182 12.57 -0.75 14.02
N GLU A 183 13.37 -0.16 13.13
CA GLU A 183 14.05 1.14 13.31
C GLU A 183 13.05 2.28 13.52
N LYS A 184 11.88 2.21 12.88
CA LYS A 184 10.81 3.21 13.02
C LYS A 184 9.83 2.92 14.16
N GLY A 185 10.01 1.82 14.91
CA GLY A 185 9.12 1.43 16.00
C GLY A 185 7.69 1.11 15.52
N LEU A 186 7.56 0.59 14.30
CA LEU A 186 6.28 0.26 13.67
C LEU A 186 5.89 -1.21 13.85
N LEU A 187 6.84 -2.07 14.24
CA LEU A 187 6.58 -3.48 14.50
C LEU A 187 5.88 -3.65 15.86
N GLY A 188 4.59 -4.00 15.82
CA GLY A 188 3.80 -4.30 17.01
C GLY A 188 3.93 -5.76 17.48
N ASP A 189 3.26 -6.08 18.59
CA ASP A 189 3.13 -7.45 19.11
C ASP A 189 2.03 -8.29 18.41
N THR A 190 1.28 -7.68 17.49
CA THR A 190 0.30 -8.35 16.63
C THR A 190 0.39 -7.82 15.19
N PRO A 191 -0.12 -8.57 14.20
CA PRO A 191 -0.26 -8.07 12.83
C PRO A 191 -1.11 -6.78 12.78
N GLU A 192 -2.21 -6.75 13.53
CA GLU A 192 -3.11 -5.60 13.63
C GLU A 192 -2.39 -4.33 14.08
N LYS A 193 -1.68 -4.38 15.22
CA LYS A 193 -0.94 -3.21 15.73
C LYS A 193 0.14 -2.75 14.76
N THR A 194 0.80 -3.69 14.06
CA THR A 194 1.80 -3.36 13.04
C THR A 194 1.17 -2.63 11.86
N VAL A 195 0.01 -3.10 11.38
CA VAL A 195 -0.75 -2.45 10.28
C VAL A 195 -1.23 -1.05 10.70
N VAL A 196 -1.78 -0.89 11.90
CA VAL A 196 -2.24 0.40 12.44
C VAL A 196 -1.06 1.37 12.57
N ALA A 197 0.05 0.94 13.14
CA ALA A 197 1.25 1.76 13.29
C ALA A 197 1.82 2.20 11.93
N LEU A 198 1.94 1.26 10.98
CA LEU A 198 2.39 1.56 9.63
C LEU A 198 1.43 2.52 8.90
N THR A 199 0.12 2.38 9.11
CA THR A 199 -0.90 3.28 8.54
C THR A 199 -0.76 4.69 9.10
N GLY A 200 -0.51 4.84 10.40
CA GLY A 200 -0.25 6.15 11.00
C GLY A 200 1.06 6.77 10.52
N TRP A 201 2.10 5.96 10.31
CA TRP A 201 3.31 6.45 9.67
C TRP A 201 3.03 6.90 8.23
N ALA A 202 2.30 6.10 7.47
CA ALA A 202 2.02 6.36 6.07
C ALA A 202 1.20 7.63 5.87
N SER A 203 0.17 7.88 6.70
CA SER A 203 -0.64 9.09 6.59
C SER A 203 0.17 10.38 6.80
N ARG A 204 1.17 10.33 7.68
CA ARG A 204 2.07 11.45 7.94
C ARG A 204 3.13 11.65 6.86
N ASN A 205 3.61 10.58 6.23
CA ASN A 205 4.84 10.63 5.44
C ASN A 205 4.64 10.42 3.93
N LEU A 206 3.56 9.75 3.50
CA LEU A 206 3.34 9.45 2.08
C LEU A 206 2.59 10.57 1.37
N ARG A 207 3.01 10.91 0.16
CA ARG A 207 2.31 11.84 -0.73
C ARG A 207 2.26 11.30 -2.15
N HIS A 208 1.18 11.61 -2.85
CA HIS A 208 1.09 11.32 -4.27
C HIS A 208 2.20 12.06 -5.04
N ILE A 209 2.78 11.38 -6.04
CA ILE A 209 3.63 12.00 -7.08
C ILE A 209 2.84 13.09 -7.81
N ARG A 210 3.44 14.25 -8.08
CA ARG A 210 2.77 15.39 -8.72
C ARG A 210 3.60 15.99 -9.86
N GLY A 211 2.89 16.57 -10.83
CA GLY A 211 3.50 17.34 -11.92
C GLY A 211 4.48 16.50 -12.73
N SER A 212 5.73 16.94 -12.82
CA SER A 212 6.78 16.26 -13.60
C SER A 212 7.63 15.28 -12.78
N GLU A 213 7.24 14.95 -11.55
CA GLU A 213 7.94 13.97 -10.72
C GLU A 213 7.86 12.57 -11.37
N THR A 214 8.99 11.86 -11.46
CA THR A 214 9.06 10.48 -12.00
C THR A 214 9.73 9.54 -11.00
N PHE A 215 9.41 8.24 -11.03
CA PHE A 215 10.11 7.25 -10.20
C PHE A 215 11.61 7.18 -10.51
N ALA A 216 11.99 7.33 -11.78
CA ALA A 216 13.39 7.44 -12.16
C ALA A 216 14.08 8.63 -11.50
N GLY A 217 13.44 9.80 -11.45
CA GLY A 217 14.00 11.00 -10.81
C GLY A 217 14.04 10.90 -9.28
N LEU A 218 13.02 10.32 -8.66
CA LEU A 218 12.88 10.23 -7.21
C LEU A 218 13.69 9.08 -6.59
N TYR A 219 13.73 7.94 -7.27
CA TYR A 219 14.26 6.68 -6.76
C TYR A 219 15.32 6.07 -7.68
N GLY A 220 15.73 6.73 -8.77
CA GLY A 220 16.76 6.22 -9.68
C GLY A 220 16.34 4.96 -10.44
N TYR A 221 15.05 4.62 -10.46
CA TYR A 221 14.52 3.39 -11.06
C TYR A 221 13.23 3.69 -11.83
N PRO A 222 13.13 3.41 -13.14
CA PRO A 222 11.99 3.83 -13.93
C PRO A 222 10.71 2.99 -13.74
N GLY A 223 10.77 1.84 -13.08
CA GLY A 223 9.63 0.93 -12.88
C GLY A 223 9.05 0.90 -11.46
N PRO A 224 8.36 -0.19 -11.06
CA PRO A 224 7.87 -0.36 -9.71
C PRO A 224 8.94 -0.07 -8.67
N VAL A 225 8.60 0.77 -7.70
CA VAL A 225 9.61 1.40 -6.85
C VAL A 225 10.35 0.35 -6.04
N PRO A 226 11.69 0.26 -6.15
CA PRO A 226 12.46 -0.62 -5.29
C PRO A 226 12.30 -0.24 -3.82
N MET A 227 11.88 -1.18 -2.99
CA MET A 227 11.56 -0.90 -1.58
C MET A 227 12.77 -0.41 -0.79
N ASP A 228 13.98 -0.81 -1.15
CA ASP A 228 15.22 -0.32 -0.55
C ASP A 228 15.39 1.20 -0.73
N ARG A 229 15.07 1.69 -1.92
CA ARG A 229 15.16 3.11 -2.28
C ARG A 229 13.97 3.89 -1.76
N PHE A 230 12.79 3.27 -1.74
CA PHE A 230 11.60 3.88 -1.17
C PHE A 230 11.73 4.08 0.34
N LEU A 231 12.16 3.06 1.09
CA LEU A 231 12.24 3.13 2.56
C LEU A 231 13.41 3.99 3.05
N ARG A 232 14.36 4.29 2.17
CA ARG A 232 15.53 5.15 2.43
C ARG A 232 15.72 6.11 1.24
N PRO A 233 14.82 7.09 1.06
CA PRO A 233 14.88 7.99 -0.08
C PRO A 233 16.16 8.81 0.00
N GLY A 234 16.85 8.94 -1.14
CA GLY A 234 18.03 9.79 -1.27
C GLY A 234 17.70 11.28 -1.37
N VAL A 235 16.42 11.62 -1.49
CA VAL A 235 15.91 12.99 -1.62
C VAL A 235 15.22 13.43 -0.33
N PRO A 236 15.46 14.67 0.16
CA PRO A 236 14.73 15.21 1.29
C PRO A 236 13.27 15.49 0.91
N GLY A 237 12.36 15.35 1.88
CA GLY A 237 10.93 15.62 1.69
C GLY A 237 10.05 14.42 2.02
N PRO A 238 8.75 14.48 1.67
CA PRO A 238 7.82 13.37 1.88
C PRO A 238 8.13 12.20 0.95
N TRP A 239 7.67 11.01 1.35
CA TRP A 239 7.79 9.79 0.57
C TRP A 239 6.76 9.81 -0.55
N LYS A 240 7.22 9.78 -1.80
CA LYS A 240 6.37 9.97 -2.99
C LYS A 240 5.89 8.63 -3.54
N VAL A 241 4.59 8.41 -3.63
CA VAL A 241 3.98 7.17 -4.15
C VAL A 241 3.16 7.44 -5.42
N GLY A 242 3.13 6.46 -6.34
CA GLY A 242 2.29 6.53 -7.54
C GLY A 242 0.88 6.04 -7.25
N GLY A 243 0.12 6.86 -6.54
CA GLY A 243 -1.29 6.63 -6.23
C GLY A 243 -1.57 5.35 -5.48
N CYS A 244 -2.80 4.88 -5.62
CA CYS A 244 -3.34 3.77 -4.85
C CYS A 244 -2.54 2.48 -5.04
N TRP A 245 -2.05 2.23 -6.26
CA TRP A 245 -1.17 1.09 -6.56
C TRP A 245 0.17 1.22 -5.82
N GLY A 246 0.76 2.41 -5.79
CA GLY A 246 1.99 2.69 -5.03
C GLY A 246 1.81 2.47 -3.54
N VAL A 247 0.68 2.86 -2.97
CA VAL A 247 0.37 2.60 -1.56
C VAL A 247 0.21 1.12 -1.29
N THR A 248 -0.58 0.40 -2.08
CA THR A 248 -0.72 -1.06 -1.94
C THR A 248 0.65 -1.73 -2.00
N GLY A 249 1.53 -1.28 -2.91
CA GLY A 249 2.88 -1.81 -3.02
C GLY A 249 3.80 -1.46 -1.87
N PHE A 250 3.69 -0.26 -1.32
CA PHE A 250 4.37 0.09 -0.08
C PHE A 250 3.97 -0.86 1.05
N TYR A 251 2.67 -1.09 1.26
CA TYR A 251 2.20 -2.03 2.28
C TYR A 251 2.69 -3.45 2.01
N ALA A 252 2.52 -3.96 0.79
CA ALA A 252 2.94 -5.31 0.43
C ALA A 252 4.44 -5.52 0.64
N GLY A 253 5.26 -4.57 0.19
CA GLY A 253 6.71 -4.62 0.36
C GLY A 253 7.15 -4.50 1.83
N ALA A 254 6.58 -3.56 2.58
CA ALA A 254 6.96 -3.31 3.97
C ALA A 254 6.53 -4.47 4.90
N LEU A 255 5.27 -4.88 4.82
CA LEU A 255 4.67 -5.87 5.73
C LEU A 255 5.16 -7.31 5.46
N ARG A 256 5.52 -7.63 4.21
CA ARG A 256 6.16 -8.91 3.88
C ARG A 256 7.50 -9.10 4.58
N GLY A 257 8.22 -8.00 4.85
CA GLY A 257 9.41 -8.00 5.70
C GLY A 257 9.18 -8.52 7.12
N ALA A 258 7.94 -8.56 7.60
CA ALA A 258 7.58 -9.08 8.90
C ALA A 258 6.65 -10.32 8.83
N ASN A 259 6.56 -11.04 7.71
CA ASN A 259 5.59 -12.13 7.53
C ASN A 259 4.12 -11.69 7.73
N ILE A 260 3.77 -10.44 7.43
CA ILE A 260 2.36 -10.02 7.36
C ILE A 260 1.95 -10.04 5.88
N PRO A 261 1.10 -10.98 5.44
CA PRO A 261 0.63 -11.02 4.07
C PRO A 261 -0.23 -9.80 3.73
N VAL A 262 -0.11 -9.33 2.50
CA VAL A 262 -0.96 -8.27 1.92
C VAL A 262 -1.52 -8.79 0.61
N GLU A 263 -2.84 -8.74 0.48
CA GLU A 263 -3.53 -9.02 -0.77
C GLU A 263 -3.79 -7.69 -1.49
N SER A 264 -3.33 -7.58 -2.74
CA SER A 264 -3.71 -6.47 -3.63
C SER A 264 -5.07 -6.77 -4.24
N SER A 265 -6.12 -6.13 -3.73
CA SER A 265 -7.46 -6.21 -4.30
C SER A 265 -7.64 -5.10 -5.34
N ILE A 266 -8.22 -5.46 -6.48
CA ILE A 266 -8.55 -4.52 -7.56
C ILE A 266 -10.04 -4.18 -7.44
N ASN A 267 -10.37 -2.89 -7.43
CA ASN A 267 -11.74 -2.40 -7.50
C ASN A 267 -11.85 -1.40 -8.65
N GLY A 268 -12.35 -1.84 -9.81
CA GLY A 268 -12.32 -1.05 -11.03
C GLY A 268 -10.88 -0.76 -11.47
N GLN A 269 -10.52 0.52 -11.59
CA GLN A 269 -9.17 0.98 -11.95
C GLN A 269 -8.24 1.22 -10.76
N HIS A 270 -8.74 1.02 -9.53
CA HIS A 270 -8.02 1.34 -8.31
C HIS A 270 -7.51 0.10 -7.56
N SER A 271 -6.48 0.32 -6.75
CA SER A 271 -5.88 -0.69 -5.87
C SER A 271 -6.18 -0.42 -4.41
N ARG A 272 -6.30 -1.50 -3.65
CA ARG A 272 -6.41 -1.44 -2.20
C ARG A 272 -5.72 -2.62 -1.54
N PRO A 273 -5.02 -2.42 -0.41
CA PRO A 273 -4.47 -3.50 0.38
C PRO A 273 -5.51 -4.12 1.32
N PHE A 274 -5.55 -5.45 1.36
CA PHE A 274 -6.20 -6.24 2.40
C PHE A 274 -5.16 -6.99 3.22
N PHE A 275 -5.31 -7.01 4.54
CA PHE A 275 -4.38 -7.54 5.52
C PHE A 275 -5.01 -8.75 6.23
N PRO A 276 -5.01 -9.96 5.63
CA PRO A 276 -5.83 -11.07 6.12
C PRO A 276 -5.51 -11.48 7.57
N THR A 277 -4.23 -11.48 7.95
CA THR A 277 -3.81 -11.82 9.33
C THR A 277 -4.16 -10.77 10.37
N ALA A 278 -4.44 -9.53 9.95
CA ALA A 278 -4.95 -8.47 10.81
C ALA A 278 -6.48 -8.37 10.76
N GLY A 279 -7.15 -8.98 9.78
CA GLY A 279 -8.58 -8.80 9.55
C GLY A 279 -8.96 -7.38 9.12
N LEU A 280 -8.01 -6.62 8.57
CA LEU A 280 -8.15 -5.21 8.21
C LEU A 280 -8.00 -4.98 6.71
N ALA A 281 -8.56 -3.89 6.19
CA ALA A 281 -8.41 -3.42 4.82
C ALA A 281 -8.30 -1.90 4.78
N LEU A 282 -7.69 -1.36 3.72
CA LEU A 282 -8.03 -0.01 3.27
C LEU A 282 -9.13 -0.11 2.22
N HIS A 283 -10.00 0.90 2.17
CA HIS A 283 -10.96 0.95 1.08
C HIS A 283 -10.25 1.24 -0.25
N HIS A 284 -9.39 2.25 -0.25
CA HIS A 284 -8.60 2.67 -1.38
C HIS A 284 -7.21 3.09 -0.91
N GLY A 285 -6.18 2.85 -1.74
CA GLY A 285 -4.79 3.09 -1.34
C GLY A 285 -4.51 4.55 -0.95
N ASP A 286 -5.10 5.52 -1.64
CA ASP A 286 -4.79 6.94 -1.42
C ASP A 286 -5.48 7.54 -0.19
N ASP A 287 -6.44 6.83 0.39
CA ASP A 287 -7.27 7.32 1.50
C ASP A 287 -6.42 7.75 2.70
N ILE A 288 -5.25 7.15 2.88
CA ILE A 288 -4.42 7.40 4.07
C ILE A 288 -3.74 8.78 4.07
N TYR A 289 -3.63 9.47 2.94
CA TYR A 289 -2.91 10.76 2.87
C TYR A 289 -3.70 11.88 2.18
N THR A 290 -5.03 11.76 2.08
CA THR A 290 -5.87 12.87 1.62
C THR A 290 -5.89 13.97 2.68
N SER A 291 -6.14 15.23 2.31
CA SER A 291 -6.34 16.29 3.32
C SER A 291 -7.63 16.10 4.13
N TRP A 292 -8.56 15.26 3.65
CA TRP A 292 -9.80 14.93 4.32
C TRP A 292 -9.59 14.06 5.57
N VAL A 293 -8.55 13.25 5.64
CA VAL A 293 -8.29 12.41 6.82
C VAL A 293 -6.85 12.48 7.32
N GLY A 294 -5.95 13.03 6.51
CA GLY A 294 -4.53 13.16 6.77
C GLY A 294 -4.11 14.44 7.54
N PRO A 295 -2.90 14.45 8.10
CA PRO A 295 -2.43 15.40 9.12
C PRO A 295 -1.96 16.76 8.57
N SER A 296 -2.79 17.48 7.81
CA SER A 296 -2.49 18.90 7.51
C SER A 296 -2.64 19.79 8.74
N GLY A 297 -3.50 19.39 9.68
CA GLY A 297 -3.64 20.00 11.00
C GLY A 297 -4.07 18.92 12.00
N ASN A 298 -5.38 18.72 12.13
CA ASN A 298 -5.93 17.53 12.77
C ASN A 298 -5.89 16.34 11.80
N ALA A 299 -5.99 15.12 12.33
CA ALA A 299 -5.99 13.89 11.55
C ALA A 299 -6.94 12.86 12.15
N ALA A 300 -7.55 12.05 11.29
CA ALA A 300 -8.27 10.88 11.75
C ALA A 300 -7.27 9.85 12.32
N PRO A 301 -7.59 9.17 13.43
CA PRO A 301 -6.76 8.11 13.98
C PRO A 301 -6.55 6.98 12.96
N PRO A 302 -5.36 6.36 12.86
CA PRO A 302 -5.07 5.35 11.84
C PRO A 302 -6.02 4.15 11.86
N GLU A 303 -6.45 3.72 13.04
CA GLU A 303 -7.44 2.66 13.23
C GLU A 303 -8.81 3.01 12.63
N ARG A 304 -9.14 4.30 12.52
CA ARG A 304 -10.36 4.78 11.88
C ARG A 304 -10.22 4.90 10.37
N LEU A 305 -9.01 4.83 9.81
CA LEU A 305 -8.81 4.76 8.36
C LEU A 305 -9.05 3.35 7.83
N LEU A 306 -8.75 2.35 8.65
CA LEU A 306 -8.86 0.93 8.33
C LEU A 306 -10.31 0.42 8.48
N LEU A 307 -10.66 -0.57 7.68
CA LEU A 307 -11.93 -1.28 7.71
C LEU A 307 -11.71 -2.69 8.23
N THR A 308 -12.59 -3.16 9.10
CA THR A 308 -12.68 -4.59 9.40
C THR A 308 -13.18 -5.37 8.17
N ARG A 309 -13.01 -6.70 8.17
CA ARG A 309 -13.52 -7.56 7.09
C ARG A 309 -15.03 -7.39 6.86
N ASP A 310 -15.81 -7.24 7.93
CA ASP A 310 -17.27 -7.09 7.84
C ASP A 310 -17.66 -5.71 7.31
N GLU A 311 -16.98 -4.65 7.74
CA GLU A 311 -17.18 -3.32 7.17
C GLU A 311 -16.78 -3.29 5.71
N TRP A 312 -15.64 -3.89 5.34
CA TRP A 312 -15.21 -4.00 3.96
C TRP A 312 -16.24 -4.73 3.10
N LYS A 313 -16.77 -5.85 3.60
CA LYS A 313 -17.80 -6.60 2.89
C LYS A 313 -19.05 -5.74 2.69
N ARG A 314 -19.50 -5.05 3.74
CA ARG A 314 -20.71 -4.21 3.71
C ARG A 314 -20.54 -2.95 2.86
N LEU A 315 -19.36 -2.35 2.83
CA LEU A 315 -19.14 -1.05 2.17
C LEU A 315 -18.68 -1.19 0.72
N ALA A 316 -18.02 -2.31 0.36
CA ALA A 316 -17.40 -2.45 -0.96
C ALA A 316 -17.68 -3.78 -1.65
N ASP A 317 -17.55 -4.93 -0.97
CA ASP A 317 -17.71 -6.21 -1.66
C ASP A 317 -19.18 -6.52 -1.96
N SER A 318 -20.11 -6.26 -1.05
CA SER A 318 -21.53 -6.53 -1.26
C SER A 318 -22.36 -5.42 -0.64
N PRO A 319 -22.23 -4.18 -1.14
CA PRO A 319 -22.94 -3.06 -0.56
C PRO A 319 -24.44 -3.14 -0.85
N GLU A 320 -25.22 -2.75 0.15
CA GLU A 320 -26.64 -2.46 -0.05
C GLU A 320 -26.75 -1.21 -0.93
N LEU A 321 -27.57 -1.29 -1.98
CA LEU A 321 -27.71 -0.22 -2.95
C LEU A 321 -28.71 0.82 -2.44
N ASP A 322 -28.29 2.08 -2.39
CA ASP A 322 -29.17 3.18 -2.13
C ASP A 322 -30.06 3.48 -3.33
N CYS A 323 -31.36 3.62 -3.08
CA CYS A 323 -32.35 4.02 -4.06
C CYS A 323 -33.13 5.25 -3.57
N ALA A 324 -33.44 6.16 -4.49
CA ALA A 324 -34.35 7.28 -4.29
C ALA A 324 -35.06 7.61 -5.61
N ASP A 325 -36.35 7.97 -5.53
CA ASP A 325 -37.15 8.41 -6.68
C ASP A 325 -37.12 7.45 -7.90
N GLY A 326 -37.07 6.15 -7.62
CA GLY A 326 -37.02 5.10 -8.63
C GLY A 326 -35.65 4.90 -9.31
N LYS A 327 -34.61 5.61 -8.88
CA LYS A 327 -33.21 5.41 -9.30
C LYS A 327 -32.41 4.79 -8.16
N CYS A 328 -31.57 3.81 -8.47
CA CYS A 328 -30.63 3.21 -7.53
C CYS A 328 -29.20 3.45 -8.00
N ASN A 329 -28.26 3.52 -7.06
CA ASN A 329 -26.84 3.39 -7.39
C ASN A 329 -26.56 2.00 -7.98
N SER A 330 -25.68 1.93 -8.96
CA SER A 330 -24.99 0.69 -9.31
C SER A 330 -24.08 0.23 -8.16
N ARG A 331 -23.59 -1.01 -8.19
CA ARG A 331 -22.65 -1.52 -7.17
C ARG A 331 -21.34 -0.73 -7.13
N GLU A 332 -20.85 -0.29 -8.28
CA GLU A 332 -19.64 0.53 -8.39
C GLU A 332 -19.88 1.93 -7.79
N GLU A 333 -20.94 2.62 -8.22
CA GLU A 333 -21.34 3.91 -7.66
C GLU A 333 -21.58 3.82 -6.14
N GLN A 334 -22.23 2.76 -5.65
CA GLN A 334 -22.47 2.60 -4.22
C GLN A 334 -21.16 2.39 -3.43
N THR A 335 -20.20 1.68 -4.02
CA THR A 335 -18.89 1.47 -3.39
C THR A 335 -18.15 2.79 -3.27
N GLU A 336 -18.08 3.57 -4.36
CA GLU A 336 -17.51 4.92 -4.34
C GLU A 336 -18.23 5.82 -3.33
N TYR A 337 -19.57 5.80 -3.36
CA TYR A 337 -20.40 6.60 -2.45
C TYR A 337 -20.09 6.33 -0.97
N ASN A 338 -20.03 5.04 -0.59
CA ASN A 338 -19.80 4.63 0.79
C ASN A 338 -18.48 5.15 1.35
N VAL A 339 -17.53 5.45 0.48
CA VAL A 339 -16.12 5.68 0.83
C VAL A 339 -15.86 7.14 0.98
N GLU A 340 -16.28 7.90 -0.02
CA GLU A 340 -16.28 9.36 0.04
C GLU A 340 -17.12 9.83 1.23
N ARG A 341 -18.33 9.26 1.39
CA ARG A 341 -19.16 9.54 2.56
C ARG A 341 -18.44 9.23 3.88
N ARG A 342 -17.72 8.11 3.95
CA ARG A 342 -16.96 7.75 5.15
C ARG A 342 -15.82 8.74 5.42
N GLN A 343 -15.06 9.14 4.41
CA GLN A 343 -14.00 10.14 4.57
C GLN A 343 -14.56 11.49 5.03
N ILE A 344 -15.69 11.92 4.46
CA ILE A 344 -16.41 13.13 4.89
C ILE A 344 -16.79 13.04 6.37
N LEU A 345 -17.37 11.91 6.79
CA LEU A 345 -17.76 11.72 8.20
C LEU A 345 -16.57 11.72 9.15
N LEU A 346 -15.46 11.07 8.77
CA LEU A 346 -14.22 11.13 9.55
C LEU A 346 -13.64 12.56 9.60
N ALA A 347 -13.71 13.30 8.50
CA ALA A 347 -13.24 14.67 8.43
C ALA A 347 -14.03 15.59 9.38
N GLY A 348 -15.35 15.40 9.46
CA GLY A 348 -16.21 16.07 10.43
C GLY A 348 -15.89 15.68 11.87
N GLU A 349 -15.87 14.38 12.17
CA GLU A 349 -15.61 13.82 13.51
C GLU A 349 -14.28 14.30 14.10
N TYR A 350 -13.23 14.40 13.28
CA TYR A 350 -11.88 14.77 13.71
C TYR A 350 -11.48 16.18 13.31
N HIS A 351 -12.40 16.99 12.78
CA HIS A 351 -12.17 18.37 12.33
C HIS A 351 -10.89 18.51 11.50
N THR A 352 -10.72 17.66 10.49
CA THR A 352 -9.53 17.69 9.64
C THR A 352 -9.53 18.91 8.72
N ASP A 353 -8.37 19.22 8.15
CA ASP A 353 -8.18 20.45 7.38
C ASP A 353 -8.83 20.39 5.98
N GLY A 354 -9.20 19.22 5.46
CA GLY A 354 -9.82 19.06 4.13
C GLY A 354 -11.07 19.90 3.91
N PRO A 355 -12.17 19.69 4.68
CA PRO A 355 -13.38 20.49 4.54
C PRO A 355 -13.17 21.97 4.83
N MET A 356 -12.34 22.30 5.82
CA MET A 356 -11.97 23.69 6.13
C MET A 356 -11.23 24.36 4.97
N TYR A 357 -10.36 23.63 4.29
CA TYR A 357 -9.62 24.10 3.12
C TYR A 357 -10.55 24.35 1.93
N GLU A 358 -11.51 23.46 1.67
CA GLU A 358 -12.52 23.69 0.64
C GLU A 358 -13.37 24.93 0.94
N TYR A 359 -13.87 25.05 2.18
CA TYR A 359 -14.60 26.24 2.62
C TYR A 359 -13.77 27.51 2.44
N ALA A 360 -12.53 27.52 2.95
CA ALA A 360 -11.67 28.69 2.88
C ALA A 360 -11.34 29.05 1.42
N SER A 361 -11.05 28.07 0.57
CA SER A 361 -10.54 28.31 -0.78
C SER A 361 -11.64 28.60 -1.81
N LYS A 362 -12.80 27.96 -1.66
CA LYS A 362 -13.88 27.97 -2.66
C LYS A 362 -15.22 28.48 -2.11
N GLY A 363 -15.32 28.67 -0.80
CA GLY A 363 -16.51 29.22 -0.14
C GLY A 363 -17.50 28.17 0.34
N ARG A 364 -18.51 28.65 1.07
CA ARG A 364 -19.56 27.84 1.71
C ARG A 364 -20.32 26.97 0.72
N ASP A 365 -20.78 27.56 -0.39
CA ASP A 365 -21.62 26.87 -1.38
C ASP A 365 -20.86 25.75 -2.10
N TYR A 366 -19.54 25.92 -2.27
CA TYR A 366 -18.70 24.88 -2.83
C TYR A 366 -18.68 23.64 -1.93
N LEU A 367 -18.39 23.83 -0.63
CA LEU A 367 -18.41 22.75 0.36
C LEU A 367 -19.78 22.10 0.46
N ASP A 368 -20.88 22.85 0.50
CA ASP A 368 -22.23 22.27 0.50
C ASP A 368 -22.49 21.36 -0.72
N GLY A 369 -21.96 21.74 -1.89
CA GLY A 369 -22.00 20.87 -3.07
C GLY A 369 -21.16 19.60 -2.89
N SER A 370 -19.92 19.70 -2.41
CA SER A 370 -19.06 18.53 -2.16
C SER A 370 -19.65 17.54 -1.15
N LEU A 371 -20.49 18.02 -0.22
CA LEU A 371 -21.21 17.18 0.74
C LEU A 371 -22.48 16.51 0.16
N ARG A 372 -22.83 16.79 -1.09
CA ARG A 372 -23.93 16.13 -1.82
C ARG A 372 -23.45 15.02 -2.75
N GLY A 373 -22.20 15.05 -3.19
CA GLY A 373 -21.62 14.13 -4.16
C GLY A 373 -20.21 14.55 -4.54
N TYR A 374 -19.48 13.71 -5.27
CA TYR A 374 -18.13 14.10 -5.71
C TYR A 374 -18.22 15.09 -6.86
N ARG A 375 -17.20 15.92 -6.98
CA ARG A 375 -17.10 16.93 -8.05
C ARG A 375 -16.21 16.44 -9.18
N VAL A 376 -16.67 16.62 -10.42
CA VAL A 376 -15.85 16.45 -11.62
C VAL A 376 -15.37 17.84 -12.03
N GLY A 377 -14.18 18.20 -11.59
CA GLY A 377 -13.68 19.57 -11.72
C GLY A 377 -14.35 20.56 -10.75
N ASP A 378 -14.41 21.84 -11.12
CA ASP A 378 -14.93 22.88 -10.23
C ASP A 378 -16.46 23.02 -10.30
N ASP A 379 -17.06 22.75 -11.46
CA ASP A 379 -18.46 23.13 -11.76
C ASP A 379 -19.44 21.96 -11.82
N GLU A 380 -18.98 20.74 -12.08
CA GLU A 380 -19.85 19.57 -12.23
C GLU A 380 -19.93 18.78 -10.92
N LEU A 381 -21.16 18.54 -10.46
CA LEU A 381 -21.43 17.70 -9.30
C LEU A 381 -22.02 16.38 -9.78
N HIS A 382 -21.30 15.29 -9.54
CA HIS A 382 -21.85 13.96 -9.73
C HIS A 382 -22.73 13.60 -8.53
N THR A 383 -24.01 13.37 -8.77
CA THR A 383 -24.97 13.03 -7.71
C THR A 383 -25.33 11.55 -7.77
N PHE A 384 -25.19 10.88 -6.63
CA PHE A 384 -25.70 9.54 -6.39
C PHE A 384 -27.22 9.55 -6.18
N ALA A 385 -27.82 8.38 -6.05
CA ALA A 385 -29.23 8.23 -5.69
C ALA A 385 -29.58 8.99 -4.39
N LYS A 386 -28.66 9.06 -3.43
CA LYS A 386 -28.78 9.88 -2.22
C LYS A 386 -27.56 10.79 -2.07
N PRO A 387 -27.69 12.00 -1.50
CA PRO A 387 -26.52 12.80 -1.18
C PRO A 387 -25.69 12.16 -0.07
N TYR A 388 -24.38 12.45 0.00
CA TYR A 388 -23.54 11.94 1.09
C TYR A 388 -24.10 12.28 2.47
N LEU A 389 -24.56 13.52 2.64
CA LEU A 389 -25.23 14.00 3.84
C LEU A 389 -26.60 14.60 3.48
N SER A 390 -27.60 14.38 4.32
CA SER A 390 -28.91 15.06 4.24
C SER A 390 -28.75 16.57 4.37
N THR A 391 -29.79 17.34 4.01
CA THR A 391 -29.72 18.82 4.07
C THR A 391 -29.42 19.31 5.49
N GLU A 392 -30.04 18.72 6.49
CA GLU A 392 -29.83 19.02 7.90
C GLU A 392 -28.40 18.69 8.33
N GLU A 393 -27.89 17.49 7.99
CA GLU A 393 -26.52 17.07 8.28
C GLU A 393 -25.48 18.00 7.61
N ARG A 394 -25.71 18.41 6.35
CA ARG A 394 -24.81 19.35 5.65
C ARG A 394 -24.75 20.70 6.33
N MET A 395 -25.90 21.25 6.72
CA MET A 395 -25.94 22.55 7.39
C MET A 395 -25.24 22.50 8.75
N ALA A 396 -25.39 21.41 9.50
CA ALA A 396 -24.67 21.18 10.75
C ALA A 396 -23.16 21.07 10.52
N PHE A 397 -22.74 20.24 9.55
CA PHE A 397 -21.33 20.04 9.19
C PHE A 397 -20.65 21.37 8.80
N ILE A 398 -21.31 22.18 7.97
CA ILE A 398 -20.78 23.49 7.56
C ILE A 398 -20.67 24.43 8.76
N ALA A 399 -21.66 24.43 9.65
CA ALA A 399 -21.61 25.26 10.86
C ALA A 399 -20.44 24.87 11.77
N GLU A 400 -20.13 23.57 11.89
CA GLU A 400 -18.97 23.06 12.62
C GLU A 400 -17.65 23.50 11.96
N VAL A 401 -17.55 23.41 10.63
CA VAL A 401 -16.40 23.92 9.86
C VAL A 401 -16.19 25.42 10.10
N GLU A 402 -17.25 26.22 10.08
CA GLU A 402 -17.18 27.66 10.34
C GLU A 402 -16.76 27.96 11.79
N ALA A 403 -17.24 27.17 12.76
CA ALA A 403 -16.87 27.31 14.16
C ALA A 403 -15.38 26.97 14.38
N GLU A 404 -14.89 25.90 13.76
CA GLU A 404 -13.50 25.47 13.87
C GLU A 404 -12.54 26.45 13.20
N LEU A 405 -12.88 26.96 12.01
CA LEU A 405 -12.10 28.02 11.36
C LEU A 405 -12.01 29.27 12.24
N LYS A 406 -13.11 29.71 12.86
CA LYS A 406 -13.07 30.82 13.83
C LYS A 406 -12.18 30.49 15.02
N ARG A 407 -12.23 29.27 15.56
CA ARG A 407 -11.38 28.84 16.67
C ARG A 407 -9.89 28.92 16.30
N ILE A 408 -9.51 28.42 15.12
CA ILE A 408 -8.13 28.47 14.61
C ILE A 408 -7.66 29.91 14.42
N GLY A 409 -8.53 30.79 13.89
CA GLY A 409 -8.23 32.20 13.64
C GLY A 409 -8.45 33.14 14.83
N GLY A 410 -8.59 32.63 16.06
CA GLY A 410 -8.79 33.49 17.25
C GLY A 410 -10.07 34.33 17.21
N GLY A 411 -11.11 33.85 16.53
CA GLY A 411 -12.40 34.50 16.32
C GLY A 411 -12.65 34.97 14.89
N ASP A 412 -11.60 35.13 14.06
CA ASP A 412 -11.72 35.53 12.65
C ASP A 412 -11.68 34.31 11.72
N ILE A 413 -12.78 34.08 11.00
CA ILE A 413 -12.89 32.97 10.05
C ILE A 413 -11.92 33.10 8.86
N LYS A 414 -11.60 34.33 8.44
CA LYS A 414 -10.67 34.57 7.31
C LYS A 414 -9.25 34.22 7.69
N GLU A 415 -8.83 34.61 8.90
CA GLU A 415 -7.52 34.27 9.45
C GLU A 415 -7.38 32.75 9.63
N GLY A 416 -8.40 32.10 10.21
CA GLY A 416 -8.44 30.64 10.31
C GLY A 416 -8.32 29.96 8.95
N GLY A 417 -9.02 30.49 7.94
CA GLY A 417 -8.94 29.99 6.57
C GLY A 417 -7.54 30.10 5.97
N GLU A 418 -6.82 31.20 6.20
CA GLU A 418 -5.44 31.34 5.72
C GLU A 418 -4.48 30.37 6.41
N ILE A 419 -4.60 30.20 7.73
CA ILE A 419 -3.82 29.21 8.48
C ILE A 419 -4.03 27.81 7.91
N VAL A 420 -5.27 27.40 7.65
CA VAL A 420 -5.59 26.09 7.05
C VAL A 420 -5.02 25.96 5.64
N ARG A 421 -5.11 27.00 4.79
CA ARG A 421 -4.48 26.95 3.45
C ARG A 421 -2.97 26.75 3.53
N LEU A 422 -2.29 27.44 4.46
CA LEU A 422 -0.85 27.28 4.68
C LEU A 422 -0.50 25.87 5.16
N ARG A 423 -1.30 25.32 6.08
CA ARG A 423 -1.18 23.94 6.58
C ARG A 423 -1.31 22.90 5.48
N VAL A 424 -2.38 22.95 4.67
CA VAL A 424 -2.58 22.03 3.54
C VAL A 424 -1.46 22.19 2.51
N LYS A 425 -1.03 23.41 2.22
CA LYS A 425 0.10 23.66 1.31
C LYS A 425 1.41 23.08 1.84
N ALA A 426 1.68 23.20 3.14
CA ALA A 426 2.85 22.61 3.78
C ALA A 426 2.77 21.08 3.80
N PHE A 427 1.59 20.52 4.03
CA PHE A 427 1.36 19.08 3.98
C PHE A 427 1.76 18.47 2.63
N TRP A 428 1.46 19.14 1.52
CA TRP A 428 1.78 18.65 0.17
C TRP A 428 3.22 18.90 -0.31
N ARG A 429 4.01 19.67 0.43
CA ARG A 429 5.41 19.98 0.13
C ARG A 429 6.32 19.05 0.91
#